data_AF-A0A953FWS1-F1
#
_entry.id   AF-A0A953FWS1-F1
#
_cell.length_a   1.000
_cell.length_b   1.000
_cell.length_c   1.000
_cell.angle_alpha   90.00
_cell.angle_beta   90.00
_cell.angle_gamma   90.00
#
_symmetry.space_group_name_H-M   'P 1'
#
loop_
_entity.id
_entity.type
_entity.pdbx_description
1 polymer ?
#
loop_
_entity_poly.entity_id
_entity_poly.type
_entity_poly.pdbx_seq_one_letter_code
_entity_poly.pdbx_strand_id
1 'polypeptide(L)'
;MAYIVTLTCLGTKDRSCCEVCPVDCFYNIKKKKYNDKFGKPAAGEDYGMLMIHPDECINCGACETECPVQAIYEDSGVPDELKEFVAINMEETSSLSDEELDASRCTSKSN
;
A
#
# COMPACT_ATOMS: atom_id res chain seq x y z
N MET A 1 -4.81 8.40 12.77
CA MET A 1 -5.57 8.30 11.51
C MET A 1 -4.55 8.24 10.40
N ALA A 2 -4.72 7.32 9.46
CA ALA A 2 -3.76 7.06 8.40
C ALA A 2 -4.48 6.94 7.05
N TYR A 3 -3.71 6.99 5.98
CA TYR A 3 -4.19 6.61 4.66
C TYR A 3 -4.00 5.11 4.44
N ILE A 4 -4.91 4.49 3.70
CA ILE A 4 -5.03 3.05 3.52
C ILE A 4 -5.04 2.73 2.03
N VAL A 5 -4.17 1.81 1.61
CA VAL A 5 -4.17 1.30 0.24
C VAL A 5 -5.16 0.15 0.11
N THR A 6 -6.02 0.20 -0.90
CA THR A 6 -7.12 -0.74 -1.12
C THR A 6 -6.97 -1.52 -2.44
N LEU A 7 -8.00 -2.29 -2.78
CA LEU A 7 -8.02 -3.30 -3.83
C LEU A 7 -7.56 -2.84 -5.23
N THR A 8 -7.73 -1.59 -5.61
CA THR A 8 -7.33 -1.09 -6.94
C THR A 8 -5.82 -1.05 -7.15
N CYS A 9 -5.02 -1.03 -6.07
CA CYS A 9 -3.55 -1.11 -6.17
C CYS A 9 -3.03 -2.52 -6.51
N LEU A 10 -3.77 -3.57 -6.13
CA LEU A 10 -3.37 -4.97 -6.28
C LEU A 10 -3.13 -5.34 -7.75
N GLY A 11 -1.87 -5.64 -8.07
CA GLY A 11 -1.42 -5.94 -9.44
C GLY A 11 -1.17 -4.72 -10.34
N THR A 12 -1.54 -3.50 -9.90
CA THR A 12 -1.28 -2.25 -10.64
C THR A 12 0.06 -1.65 -10.23
N LYS A 13 0.24 -1.42 -8.93
CA LYS A 13 1.48 -0.91 -8.29
C LYS A 13 2.21 0.18 -9.10
N ASP A 14 1.48 1.25 -9.42
CA ASP A 14 1.96 2.38 -10.21
C ASP A 14 3.09 3.19 -9.53
N ARG A 15 3.07 3.28 -8.19
CA ARG A 15 4.09 3.92 -7.33
C ARG A 15 4.19 5.45 -7.38
N SER A 16 3.35 6.18 -8.11
CA SER A 16 3.34 7.66 -8.02
C SER A 16 3.13 8.19 -6.58
N CYS A 17 2.35 7.48 -5.76
CA CYS A 17 2.17 7.79 -4.34
C CYS A 17 3.47 7.76 -3.50
N CYS A 18 4.47 6.98 -3.93
CA CYS A 18 5.74 6.88 -3.21
C CYS A 18 6.61 8.13 -3.37
N GLU A 19 6.43 8.89 -4.47
CA GLU A 19 7.24 10.08 -4.75
C GLU A 19 6.82 11.30 -3.91
N VAL A 20 5.57 11.29 -3.43
CA VAL A 20 4.97 12.43 -2.71
C VAL A 20 4.83 12.20 -1.21
N CYS A 21 5.14 11.00 -0.72
CA CYS A 21 5.03 10.69 0.70
C CYS A 21 6.22 11.31 1.47
N PRO A 22 6.00 12.27 2.40
CA PRO A 22 7.09 12.98 3.07
C PRO A 22 7.87 12.14 4.09
N VAL A 23 7.35 10.95 4.43
CA VAL A 23 7.88 10.05 5.46
C VAL A 23 8.20 8.66 4.89
N ASP A 24 8.13 8.48 3.56
CA ASP A 24 8.46 7.23 2.87
C ASP A 24 7.76 5.97 3.45
N CYS A 25 6.53 6.10 3.95
CA CYS A 25 5.80 5.04 4.66
C CYS A 25 5.10 4.00 3.75
N PHE A 26 5.52 3.88 2.48
CA PHE A 26 4.98 2.93 1.52
C PHE A 26 5.88 1.71 1.35
N TYR A 27 5.27 0.53 1.32
CA TYR A 27 5.95 -0.76 1.25
C TYR A 27 5.40 -1.63 0.13
N ASN A 28 6.28 -2.24 -0.67
CA ASN A 28 5.93 -3.17 -1.74
C ASN A 28 5.78 -4.59 -1.19
N ILE A 29 4.57 -4.91 -0.71
CA ILE A 29 4.27 -6.19 -0.08
C ILE A 29 3.93 -7.22 -1.15
N LYS A 30 4.93 -8.06 -1.48
CA LYS A 30 4.80 -9.17 -2.43
C LYS A 30 4.15 -10.39 -1.79
N LYS A 31 2.84 -10.35 -1.54
CA LYS A 31 2.07 -11.51 -1.04
C LYS A 31 1.00 -11.96 -2.03
N LYS A 32 1.30 -13.05 -2.75
CA LYS A 32 0.43 -13.61 -3.81
C LYS A 32 -0.97 -14.01 -3.30
N LYS A 33 -1.10 -14.36 -2.01
CA LYS A 33 -2.38 -14.71 -1.36
C LYS A 33 -3.49 -13.68 -1.62
N TYR A 34 -3.14 -12.39 -1.75
CA TYR A 34 -4.11 -11.32 -2.00
C TYR A 34 -4.58 -11.31 -3.45
N ASN A 35 -3.68 -11.54 -4.40
CA ASN A 35 -4.04 -11.69 -5.82
C ASN A 35 -5.04 -12.82 -6.01
N ASP A 36 -4.78 -13.96 -5.37
CA ASP A 36 -5.64 -15.15 -5.44
C ASP A 36 -6.99 -14.91 -4.73
N LYS A 37 -6.98 -14.28 -3.53
CA LYS A 37 -8.19 -13.98 -2.76
C LYS A 37 -9.15 -13.03 -3.48
N PHE A 38 -8.62 -11.98 -4.11
CA PHE A 38 -9.43 -10.93 -4.74
C PHE A 38 -9.55 -11.08 -6.26
N GLY A 39 -9.05 -12.18 -6.83
CA GLY A 39 -9.16 -12.45 -8.27
C GLY A 39 -8.44 -11.44 -9.17
N LYS A 40 -7.34 -10.83 -8.69
CA LYS A 40 -6.54 -9.86 -9.43
C LYS A 40 -5.17 -10.45 -9.80
N PRO A 41 -5.05 -11.13 -10.96
CA PRO A 41 -3.78 -11.72 -11.35
C PRO A 41 -2.74 -10.63 -11.58
N ALA A 42 -1.52 -10.89 -11.12
CA ALA A 42 -0.38 -10.01 -11.39
C ALA A 42 0.13 -10.23 -12.82
N ALA A 43 0.62 -9.16 -13.45
CA ALA A 43 1.37 -9.28 -14.70
C ALA A 43 2.79 -9.81 -14.39
N GLY A 44 2.98 -11.12 -14.53
CA GLY A 44 4.28 -11.77 -14.28
C GLY A 44 4.62 -11.90 -12.80
N GLU A 45 5.85 -11.55 -12.42
CA GLU A 45 6.38 -11.74 -11.06
C GLU A 45 6.01 -10.59 -10.08
N ASP A 46 5.33 -9.54 -10.55
CA ASP A 46 5.04 -8.36 -9.75
C ASP A 46 3.71 -8.46 -8.97
N TYR A 47 3.55 -9.56 -8.21
CA TYR A 47 2.35 -9.80 -7.38
C TYR A 47 2.33 -8.97 -6.10
N GLY A 48 1.17 -8.95 -5.44
CA GLY A 48 0.90 -8.13 -4.27
C GLY A 48 0.49 -6.69 -4.59
N MET A 49 0.65 -5.83 -3.59
CA MET A 49 0.22 -4.42 -3.63
C MET A 49 1.15 -3.54 -2.80
N LEU A 50 1.07 -2.23 -3.00
CA LEU A 50 1.66 -1.29 -2.07
C LEU A 50 0.80 -1.22 -0.79
N MET A 51 1.42 -1.01 0.35
CA MET A 51 0.75 -0.82 1.63
C MET A 51 1.38 0.36 2.37
N ILE A 52 0.57 1.08 3.14
CA ILE A 52 1.00 2.18 4.00
C ILE A 52 1.15 1.66 5.42
N HIS A 53 2.27 1.93 6.09
CA HIS A 53 2.38 1.64 7.53
C HIS A 53 1.61 2.69 8.34
N PRO A 54 0.51 2.32 9.03
CA PRO A 54 -0.38 3.30 9.66
C PRO A 54 0.30 4.13 10.76
N ASP A 55 1.22 3.53 11.53
CA ASP A 55 1.96 4.23 12.58
C ASP A 55 3.04 5.20 12.06
N GLU A 56 3.51 5.04 10.82
CA GLU A 56 4.44 5.99 10.18
C GLU A 56 3.69 7.11 9.43
N CYS A 57 2.45 6.85 9.01
CA CYS A 57 1.66 7.81 8.26
C CYS A 57 1.30 9.04 9.12
N ILE A 58 1.65 10.23 8.63
CA ILE A 58 1.34 11.50 9.30
C ILE A 58 0.03 12.16 8.82
N ASN A 59 -0.82 11.40 8.12
CA ASN A 59 -2.12 11.86 7.59
C ASN A 59 -2.06 13.15 6.72
N CYS A 60 -1.03 13.32 5.89
CA CYS A 60 -0.86 14.55 5.09
C CYS A 60 -1.75 14.65 3.84
N GLY A 61 -2.26 13.52 3.33
CA GLY A 61 -3.16 13.46 2.17
C GLY A 61 -2.53 13.62 0.78
N ALA A 62 -1.22 13.86 0.68
CA ALA A 62 -0.57 14.05 -0.62
C ALA A 62 -0.70 12.83 -1.55
N CYS A 63 -0.72 11.61 -1.00
CA CYS A 63 -0.74 10.39 -1.80
C CYS A 63 -2.10 10.05 -2.42
N GLU A 64 -3.22 10.55 -1.86
CA GLU A 64 -4.57 10.23 -2.33
C GLU A 64 -4.81 10.72 -3.76
N THR A 65 -4.46 11.98 -4.03
CA THR A 65 -4.68 12.61 -5.34
C THR A 65 -3.71 12.13 -6.42
N GLU A 66 -2.55 11.62 -6.01
CA GLU A 66 -1.52 11.14 -6.93
C GLU A 66 -1.74 9.71 -7.41
N CYS A 67 -2.64 8.96 -6.76
CA CYS A 67 -2.91 7.58 -7.16
C CYS A 67 -3.79 7.55 -8.43
N PRO A 68 -3.29 7.14 -9.61
CA PRO A 68 -4.06 7.19 -10.86
C PRO A 68 -5.24 6.22 -10.89
N VAL A 69 -5.24 5.21 -10.02
CA VAL A 69 -6.29 4.19 -9.89
C VAL A 69 -7.15 4.36 -8.63
N GLN A 70 -7.02 5.51 -7.95
CA GLN A 70 -7.84 5.87 -6.79
C GLN A 70 -7.93 4.75 -5.73
N ALA A 71 -6.77 4.20 -5.38
CA ALA A 71 -6.65 3.08 -4.44
C ALA A 71 -6.45 3.51 -2.99
N ILE A 72 -6.24 4.80 -2.74
CA ILE A 72 -5.82 5.31 -1.44
C ILE A 72 -6.97 6.12 -0.85
N TYR A 73 -7.31 5.84 0.40
CA TYR A 73 -8.38 6.51 1.13
C TYR A 73 -7.89 6.86 2.54
N GLU A 74 -8.37 7.94 3.14
CA GLU A 74 -8.25 8.11 4.59
C GLU A 74 -9.01 6.96 5.28
N ASP A 75 -8.48 6.42 6.38
CA ASP A 75 -9.07 5.33 7.17
C ASP A 75 -10.59 5.48 7.39
N SER A 76 -11.03 6.69 7.76
CA SER A 76 -12.46 6.98 7.97
C SER A 76 -13.31 7.04 6.69
N GLY A 77 -12.67 7.23 5.55
CA GLY A 77 -13.28 7.31 4.21
C GLY A 77 -13.21 6.01 3.41
N VAL A 78 -12.65 4.93 3.97
CA VAL A 78 -12.62 3.62 3.29
C VAL A 78 -14.04 3.09 3.13
N PRO A 79 -14.49 2.75 1.90
CA PRO A 79 -15.79 2.14 1.66
C PRO A 79 -15.98 0.84 2.45
N ASP A 80 -17.22 0.54 2.87
CA ASP A 80 -17.54 -0.64 3.70
C ASP A 80 -17.03 -1.96 3.12
N GLU A 81 -17.13 -2.11 1.80
CA GLU A 81 -16.66 -3.28 1.06
C GLU A 81 -15.12 -3.42 1.02
N LEU A 82 -14.38 -2.36 1.34
CA LEU A 82 -12.91 -2.31 1.35
C LEU A 82 -12.35 -2.19 2.77
N LYS A 83 -13.18 -2.19 3.82
CA LYS A 83 -12.72 -2.00 5.21
C LYS A 83 -11.70 -3.03 5.68
N GLU A 84 -11.69 -4.22 5.12
CA GLU A 84 -10.67 -5.23 5.45
C GLU A 84 -9.24 -4.77 5.11
N PHE A 85 -9.08 -3.84 4.17
CA PHE A 85 -7.78 -3.31 3.81
C PHE A 85 -7.14 -2.46 4.91
N VAL A 86 -7.93 -1.91 5.84
CA VAL A 86 -7.42 -1.19 7.01
C VAL A 86 -6.56 -2.14 7.86
N ALA A 87 -7.12 -3.31 8.18
CA ALA A 87 -6.40 -4.34 8.93
C ALA A 87 -5.23 -4.92 8.13
N ILE A 88 -5.42 -5.16 6.82
CA ILE A 88 -4.34 -5.70 5.97
C ILE A 88 -3.13 -4.77 5.93
N ASN A 89 -3.32 -3.45 5.77
CA ASN A 89 -2.18 -2.52 5.74
C ASN A 89 -1.41 -2.58 7.06
N MET A 90 -2.11 -2.57 8.20
CA MET A 90 -1.50 -2.64 9.53
C MET A 90 -0.78 -3.97 9.77
N GLU A 91 -1.48 -5.09 9.62
CA GLU A 91 -0.95 -6.42 9.94
C GLU A 91 0.27 -6.73 9.08
N GLU A 92 0.23 -6.39 7.80
CA GLU A 92 1.30 -6.74 6.87
C GLU A 92 2.56 -5.93 7.12
N THR A 93 2.45 -4.61 7.33
CA THR A 93 3.62 -3.77 7.58
C THR A 93 4.20 -3.99 8.97
N SER A 94 3.38 -4.30 9.98
CA SER A 94 3.86 -4.57 11.34
C SER A 94 4.30 -6.02 11.57
N SER A 95 4.03 -6.94 10.64
CA SER A 95 4.46 -8.34 10.74
C SER A 95 5.88 -8.61 10.24
N LEU A 96 6.48 -7.67 9.51
CA LEU A 96 7.82 -7.79 8.96
C LEU A 96 8.87 -7.33 9.96
N SER A 97 10.08 -7.88 9.89
CA SER A 97 11.21 -7.29 10.62
C SER A 97 11.59 -5.93 10.02
N ASP A 98 12.28 -5.08 10.80
CA ASP A 98 12.74 -3.77 10.32
C ASP A 98 13.58 -3.91 9.03
N GLU A 99 14.42 -4.95 8.93
CA GLU A 99 15.22 -5.21 7.74
C GLU A 99 14.39 -5.61 6.51
N GLU A 100 13.36 -6.45 6.71
CA GLU A 100 12.44 -6.84 5.64
C GLU A 100 11.58 -5.66 5.18
N LEU A 101 11.15 -4.85 6.15
CA LEU A 101 10.34 -3.67 5.94
C LEU A 101 11.13 -2.64 5.12
N ASP A 102 12.37 -2.33 5.53
CA ASP A 102 13.25 -1.42 4.79
C ASP A 102 13.62 -1.96 3.40
N ALA A 103 13.84 -3.27 3.24
CA ALA A 103 14.09 -3.89 1.93
C ALA A 103 12.86 -3.79 0.99
N SER A 104 11.65 -3.71 1.56
CA SER A 104 10.40 -3.56 0.82
C SER A 104 9.98 -2.11 0.60
N ARG A 105 10.67 -1.14 1.22
CA ARG A 105 10.31 0.27 1.17
C ARG A 105 10.32 0.80 -0.26
N CYS A 106 9.21 1.41 -0.65
CA CYS A 106 9.04 2.06 -1.94
C CYS A 106 9.73 3.42 -1.90
N THR A 107 11.06 3.45 -1.95
CA THR A 107 11.79 4.72 -2.05
C THR A 107 12.01 5.11 -3.49
N SER A 108 11.95 6.41 -3.80
CA SER A 108 12.38 6.99 -5.08
C SER A 108 13.87 6.72 -5.42
N LYS A 109 14.62 6.08 -4.51
CA LYS A 109 16.05 5.76 -4.61
C LYS A 109 16.34 4.32 -4.98
N SER A 110 15.33 3.45 -5.08
CA SER A 110 15.48 2.07 -5.49
C SER A 110 15.27 1.92 -6.99
N ASN A 111 16.22 2.44 -7.76
CA ASN A 111 16.39 2.18 -9.19
C ASN A 111 17.75 1.50 -9.39
#